data_AF-A0A920FVT7-F1
#
_entry.id   AF-A0A920FVT7-F1
#
_cell.length_a   1.000
_cell.length_b   1.000
_cell.length_c   1.000
_cell.angle_alpha   90.00
_cell.angle_beta   90.00
_cell.angle_gamma   90.00
#
_symmetry.space_group_name_H-M   'P 1'
#
loop_
_entity.id
_entity.type
_entity.pdbx_description
1 polymer ?
#
loop_
_entity_poly.entity_id
_entity_poly.type
_entity_poly.pdbx_seq_one_letter_code
_entity_poly.pdbx_strand_id
1 'polypeptide(L)'
;METVFQYGLNHRKFSMPELWLLQNAKILDLHYLYKYPKGFEFNGSNPNRSQKLVKDILWEIGHPIYRAKQPNGYIDLEDEWLSPELIIRRLAAARRWDDIANPNVDYNQDYFVNVIEKNFDHPENLLKLVRETNFSADRFAVFANSPEVMRA
;
A
#
# COMPACT_ATOMS: atom_id res chain seq x y z
N MET A 1 24.29 -12.05 2.34
CA MET A 1 23.39 -12.02 1.17
C MET A 1 23.02 -13.42 0.67
N GLU A 2 23.82 -14.48 0.90
CA GLU A 2 23.49 -15.86 0.48
C GLU A 2 22.18 -16.42 1.02
N THR A 3 21.85 -16.15 2.29
CA THR A 3 20.60 -16.60 2.91
C THR A 3 19.34 -16.04 2.23
N VAL A 4 19.39 -14.80 1.75
CA VAL A 4 18.25 -14.17 1.04
C VAL A 4 18.00 -14.85 -0.31
N PHE A 5 19.06 -15.28 -1.00
CA PHE A 5 18.94 -16.00 -2.27
C PHE A 5 18.55 -17.48 -2.08
N GLN A 6 19.06 -18.14 -1.03
CA GLN A 6 18.77 -19.56 -0.77
C GLN A 6 17.33 -19.80 -0.33
N TYR A 7 16.75 -18.90 0.50
CA TYR A 7 15.36 -19.05 0.98
C TYR A 7 14.33 -18.27 0.15
N GLY A 8 14.77 -17.32 -0.70
CA GLY A 8 13.89 -16.51 -1.55
C GLY A 8 13.15 -17.29 -2.64
N LEU A 9 13.65 -18.46 -3.04
CA LEU A 9 12.98 -19.33 -4.02
C LEU A 9 11.84 -20.17 -3.40
N ASN A 10 11.92 -20.46 -2.10
CA ASN A 10 10.98 -21.37 -1.41
C ASN A 10 9.86 -20.64 -0.65
N HIS A 11 10.05 -19.36 -0.34
CA HIS A 11 9.07 -18.53 0.38
C HIS A 11 8.85 -17.21 -0.36
N ARG A 12 7.61 -16.93 -0.78
CA ARG A 12 7.23 -15.62 -1.31
C ARG A 12 7.31 -14.59 -0.19
N LYS A 13 7.87 -13.40 -0.44
CA LYS A 13 7.96 -12.38 0.58
C LYS A 13 6.60 -11.72 0.72
N PHE A 14 6.09 -11.75 1.93
CA PHE A 14 4.85 -11.12 2.28
C PHE A 14 5.13 -9.65 2.71
N SER A 15 4.45 -8.69 2.08
CA SER A 15 4.65 -7.28 2.39
C SER A 15 3.98 -6.90 3.72
N MET A 16 4.80 -6.54 4.71
CA MET A 16 4.33 -5.93 5.96
C MET A 16 3.50 -4.65 5.69
N PRO A 17 2.61 -4.23 6.61
CA PRO A 17 1.69 -3.11 6.37
C PRO A 17 2.36 -1.81 5.89
N GLU A 18 3.51 -1.48 6.48
CA GLU A 18 4.31 -0.31 6.09
C GLU A 18 4.89 -0.45 4.68
N LEU A 19 5.47 -1.62 4.37
CA LEU A 19 6.05 -1.89 3.07
C LEU A 19 4.98 -1.89 1.98
N TRP A 20 3.82 -2.48 2.27
CA TRP A 20 2.65 -2.45 1.40
C TRP A 20 2.25 -1.02 1.06
N LEU A 21 2.15 -0.14 2.06
CA LEU A 21 1.80 1.26 1.85
C LEU A 21 2.87 2.00 1.03
N LEU A 22 4.14 1.82 1.38
CA LEU A 22 5.27 2.48 0.71
C LEU A 22 5.43 2.02 -0.74
N GLN A 23 5.29 0.72 -0.99
CA GLN A 23 5.41 0.12 -2.32
C GLN A 23 4.29 0.62 -3.24
N ASN A 24 3.03 0.57 -2.78
CA ASN A 24 1.90 1.06 -3.57
C ASN A 24 2.05 2.54 -3.90
N ALA A 25 2.42 3.35 -2.92
CA ALA A 25 2.62 4.77 -3.15
C ALA A 25 3.78 5.09 -4.10
N LYS A 26 4.84 4.27 -4.11
CA LYS A 26 5.92 4.42 -5.08
C LYS A 26 5.49 4.01 -6.49
N ILE A 27 4.81 2.88 -6.63
CA ILE A 27 4.40 2.33 -7.94
C ILE A 27 3.34 3.21 -8.60
N LEU A 28 2.38 3.73 -7.82
CA LEU A 28 1.27 4.56 -8.29
C LEU A 28 1.55 6.07 -8.21
N ASP A 29 2.80 6.46 -7.96
CA ASP A 29 3.20 7.88 -7.81
C ASP A 29 2.28 8.68 -6.86
N LEU A 30 1.93 8.09 -5.72
CA LEU A 30 1.03 8.73 -4.76
C LEU A 30 1.78 9.81 -3.97
N HIS A 31 1.28 11.04 -4.10
CA HIS A 31 1.98 12.21 -3.59
C HIS A 31 2.01 12.29 -2.05
N TYR A 32 1.19 11.53 -1.33
CA TYR A 32 1.10 11.65 0.14
C TYR A 32 2.35 11.19 0.89
N LEU A 33 3.20 10.32 0.32
CA LEU A 33 4.51 10.04 0.91
C LEU A 33 5.46 11.24 0.78
N TYR A 34 5.34 11.99 -0.31
CA TYR A 34 6.19 13.15 -0.63
C TYR A 34 5.64 14.47 -0.08
N LYS A 35 4.43 14.46 0.53
CA LYS A 35 3.89 15.59 1.31
C LYS A 35 4.63 15.80 2.63
N TYR A 36 5.53 14.90 3.02
CA TYR A 36 6.49 15.21 4.07
C TYR A 36 7.43 16.32 3.58
N PRO A 37 7.51 17.46 4.28
CA PRO A 37 8.40 18.54 3.86
C PRO A 37 9.83 18.00 3.85
N LYS A 38 10.55 18.20 2.74
CA LYS A 38 12.01 18.01 2.72
C LYS A 38 12.59 18.91 3.81
N GLY A 39 13.27 18.31 4.78
CA GLY A 39 13.78 19.02 5.96
C GLY A 39 12.72 19.23 7.06
N PHE A 40 11.92 18.21 7.37
CA PHE A 40 11.08 18.25 8.57
C PHE A 40 11.96 18.39 9.82
N GLU A 41 12.07 19.63 10.31
CA GLU A 41 12.61 19.92 11.62
C GLU A 41 11.47 19.87 12.63
N PHE A 42 11.53 18.91 13.55
CA PHE A 42 10.56 18.82 14.63
C PHE A 42 10.76 20.00 15.58
N ASN A 43 9.97 21.05 15.40
CA ASN A 43 9.98 22.24 16.25
C ASN A 43 9.02 22.13 17.47
N GLY A 44 8.56 20.93 17.80
CA GLY A 44 7.57 20.69 18.86
C GLY A 44 6.12 21.05 18.52
N SER A 45 5.84 21.51 17.29
CA SER A 45 4.47 21.79 16.85
C SER A 45 3.69 20.52 16.51
N ASN A 46 2.36 20.60 16.65
CA ASN A 46 1.48 19.51 16.27
C ASN A 46 1.43 19.36 14.73
N PRO A 47 1.66 18.16 14.18
CA PRO A 47 1.63 17.98 12.73
C PRO A 47 0.22 18.23 12.18
N ASN A 48 0.16 18.80 10.98
CA ASN A 48 -1.10 19.07 10.28
C ASN A 48 -1.73 17.76 9.75
N ARG A 49 -2.97 17.85 9.26
CA ARG A 49 -3.73 16.66 8.78
C ARG A 49 -2.99 15.92 7.66
N SER A 50 -2.40 16.63 6.71
CA SER A 50 -1.66 16.03 5.60
C SER A 50 -0.41 15.27 6.05
N GLN A 51 0.30 15.80 7.06
CA GLN A 51 1.47 15.13 7.67
C GLN A 51 1.08 13.89 8.49
N LYS A 52 -0.14 13.87 9.04
CA LYS A 52 -0.68 12.72 9.79
C LYS A 52 -1.24 11.61 8.91
N LEU A 53 -1.38 11.82 7.60
CA LEU A 53 -2.08 10.88 6.72
C LEU A 53 -1.49 9.47 6.73
N VAL A 54 -0.16 9.35 6.62
CA VAL A 54 0.52 8.03 6.66
C VAL A 54 0.26 7.33 7.99
N LYS A 55 0.38 8.08 9.11
CA LYS A 55 0.05 7.57 10.45
C LYS A 55 -1.40 7.08 10.52
N ASP A 56 -2.33 7.84 9.97
CA ASP A 56 -3.76 7.54 10.03
C ASP A 56 -4.09 6.30 9.18
N ILE A 57 -3.53 6.17 7.96
CA ILE A 57 -3.70 4.97 7.12
C ILE A 57 -3.12 3.73 7.84
N LEU A 58 -1.90 3.83 8.39
CA LEU A 58 -1.27 2.74 9.13
C LEU A 58 -2.09 2.33 10.36
N TRP A 59 -2.70 3.30 11.05
CA TRP A 59 -3.61 3.01 12.17
C TRP A 59 -4.86 2.24 11.72
N GLU A 60 -5.48 2.66 10.62
CA GLU A 60 -6.69 2.05 10.08
C GLU A 60 -6.48 0.60 9.66
N ILE A 61 -5.31 0.30 9.09
CA ILE A 61 -4.90 -1.06 8.73
C ILE A 61 -4.29 -1.85 9.90
N GLY A 62 -4.38 -1.33 11.13
CA GLY A 62 -4.02 -2.06 12.36
C GLY A 62 -2.53 -2.05 12.71
N HIS A 63 -1.75 -1.14 12.13
CA HIS A 63 -0.32 -1.01 12.36
C HIS A 63 0.08 0.38 12.92
N PRO A 64 -0.36 0.75 14.15
CA PRO A 64 -0.14 2.09 14.71
C PRO A 64 1.29 2.28 15.25
N ILE A 65 2.27 2.52 14.35
CA ILE A 65 3.71 2.54 14.64
C ILE A 65 4.20 3.57 15.67
N TYR A 66 3.42 4.62 15.91
CA TYR A 66 3.74 5.66 16.91
C TYR A 66 3.14 5.38 18.28
N ARG A 67 2.45 4.25 18.48
CA ARG A 67 1.88 3.82 19.77
C ARG A 67 2.77 2.74 20.39
N ALA A 68 2.66 2.54 21.69
CA ALA A 68 3.22 1.35 22.31
C ALA A 68 2.62 0.08 21.67
N LYS A 69 3.47 -0.92 21.42
CA LYS A 69 3.09 -2.23 20.89
C LYS A 69 2.02 -2.85 21.80
N GLN A 70 1.01 -3.50 21.22
CA GLN A 70 0.07 -4.31 22.01
C GLN A 70 0.82 -5.50 22.63
N PRO A 71 0.32 -6.12 23.72
CA PRO A 71 0.94 -7.33 24.29
C PRO A 71 1.20 -8.43 23.26
N ASN A 72 0.31 -8.51 22.27
CA ASN A 72 0.32 -9.50 21.19
C ASN A 72 1.26 -9.11 20.03
N GLY A 73 1.75 -7.88 20.01
CA GLY A 73 2.61 -7.38 18.95
C GLY A 73 1.95 -6.37 18.00
N TYR A 74 2.56 -6.24 16.82
CA TYR A 74 1.98 -5.58 15.66
C TYR A 74 1.57 -6.66 14.66
N ILE A 75 0.69 -6.27 13.75
CA ILE A 75 0.14 -7.15 12.71
C ILE A 75 1.18 -7.33 11.61
N ASP A 76 2.17 -8.17 11.91
CA ASP A 76 3.37 -8.35 11.09
C ASP A 76 3.40 -9.75 10.45
N LEU A 77 2.45 -10.63 10.81
CA LEU A 77 2.34 -11.98 10.30
C LEU A 77 1.40 -12.05 9.08
N GLU A 78 1.74 -12.91 8.12
CA GLU A 78 0.92 -13.12 6.91
C GLU A 78 -0.49 -13.59 7.26
N ASP A 79 -0.62 -14.56 8.18
CA ASP A 79 -1.92 -15.12 8.58
C ASP A 79 -2.85 -14.05 9.19
N GLU A 80 -2.30 -13.13 9.99
CA GLU A 80 -3.06 -12.02 10.53
C GLU A 80 -3.51 -11.10 9.41
N TRP A 81 -2.62 -10.78 8.46
CA TRP A 81 -2.95 -9.93 7.34
C TRP A 81 -4.01 -10.51 6.40
N LEU A 82 -4.05 -11.84 6.25
CA LEU A 82 -5.07 -12.56 5.51
C LEU A 82 -6.39 -12.73 6.28
N SER A 83 -6.48 -12.26 7.53
CA SER A 83 -7.73 -12.28 8.26
C SER A 83 -8.81 -11.45 7.54
N PRO A 84 -10.10 -11.86 7.61
CA PRO A 84 -11.18 -11.14 6.96
C PRO A 84 -11.24 -9.66 7.32
N GLU A 85 -10.98 -9.33 8.59
CA GLU A 85 -10.99 -7.97 9.09
C GLU A 85 -9.92 -7.09 8.40
N LEU A 86 -8.69 -7.59 8.28
CA LEU A 86 -7.60 -6.82 7.71
C LEU A 86 -7.70 -6.71 6.19
N ILE A 87 -8.23 -7.72 5.51
CA ILE A 87 -8.60 -7.63 4.10
C ILE A 87 -9.60 -6.47 3.88
N ILE A 88 -10.67 -6.42 4.67
CA ILE A 88 -11.69 -5.35 4.55
C ILE A 88 -11.07 -3.98 4.83
N ARG A 89 -10.26 -3.85 5.88
CA ARG A 89 -9.59 -2.59 6.23
C ARG A 89 -8.69 -2.08 5.11
N ARG A 90 -7.90 -2.96 4.48
CA ARG A 90 -7.05 -2.57 3.34
C ARG A 90 -7.84 -2.18 2.11
N LEU A 91 -8.90 -2.91 1.78
CA LEU A 91 -9.78 -2.56 0.65
C LEU A 91 -10.36 -1.15 0.86
N ALA A 92 -10.85 -0.86 2.08
CA ALA A 92 -11.39 0.45 2.43
C ALA A 92 -10.31 1.56 2.47
N ALA A 93 -9.09 1.25 2.89
CA ALA A 93 -7.97 2.19 2.89
C ALA A 93 -7.52 2.52 1.46
N ALA A 94 -7.30 1.51 0.63
CA ALA A 94 -6.85 1.67 -0.75
C ALA A 94 -7.90 2.38 -1.62
N ARG A 95 -9.19 2.10 -1.43
CA ARG A 95 -10.27 2.79 -2.14
C ARG A 95 -10.27 4.31 -1.92
N ARG A 96 -9.90 4.75 -0.71
CA ARG A 96 -9.78 6.19 -0.35
C ARG A 96 -8.53 6.86 -0.90
N TRP A 97 -7.63 6.13 -1.56
CA TRP A 97 -6.47 6.75 -2.18
C TRP A 97 -6.83 7.68 -3.32
N ASP A 98 -7.94 7.44 -4.00
CA ASP A 98 -8.49 8.31 -5.04
C ASP A 98 -8.67 9.76 -4.54
N ASP A 99 -9.13 9.93 -3.30
CA ASP A 99 -9.36 11.25 -2.66
C ASP A 99 -8.06 12.01 -2.36
N ILE A 100 -6.93 11.31 -2.27
CA ILE A 100 -5.63 11.84 -1.83
C ILE A 100 -4.53 11.67 -2.88
N ALA A 101 -4.90 11.22 -4.08
CA ALA A 101 -4.00 10.91 -5.18
C ALA A 101 -3.34 12.19 -5.73
N ASN A 102 -2.33 12.02 -6.60
CA ASN A 102 -1.66 13.16 -7.23
C ASN A 102 -2.62 13.85 -8.22
N PRO A 103 -3.02 15.12 -8.01
CA PRO A 103 -3.98 15.79 -8.89
C PRO A 103 -3.44 16.02 -10.31
N ASN A 104 -2.12 15.85 -10.53
CA ASN A 104 -1.50 15.98 -11.84
C ASN A 104 -1.47 14.67 -12.63
N VAL A 105 -1.98 13.57 -12.06
CA VAL A 105 -2.00 12.24 -12.68
C VAL A 105 -3.45 11.84 -12.92
N ASP A 106 -3.76 11.45 -14.15
CA ASP A 106 -5.05 10.84 -14.49
C ASP A 106 -5.00 9.34 -14.21
N TYR A 107 -5.59 8.93 -13.09
CA TYR A 107 -5.63 7.52 -12.62
C TYR A 107 -6.71 6.69 -13.35
N ASN A 108 -6.75 6.81 -14.67
CA ASN A 108 -7.66 6.07 -15.53
C ASN A 108 -7.22 4.61 -15.74
N GLN A 109 -8.00 3.84 -16.48
CA GLN A 109 -7.68 2.44 -16.78
C GLN A 109 -6.30 2.26 -17.40
N ASP A 110 -5.97 3.09 -18.39
CA ASP A 110 -4.74 2.98 -19.17
C ASP A 110 -3.53 3.31 -18.29
N TYR A 111 -3.65 4.22 -17.33
CA TYR A 111 -2.63 4.46 -16.33
C TYR A 111 -2.29 3.19 -15.55
N PHE A 112 -3.30 2.53 -14.96
CA PHE A 112 -3.06 1.30 -14.20
C PHE A 112 -2.50 0.18 -15.08
N VAL A 113 -3.03 -0.02 -16.29
CA VAL A 113 -2.50 -1.02 -17.23
C VAL A 113 -1.02 -0.77 -17.53
N ASN A 114 -0.65 0.47 -17.85
CA ASN A 114 0.73 0.85 -18.11
C ASN A 114 1.66 0.64 -16.89
N VAL A 115 1.17 0.94 -15.68
CA VAL A 115 1.92 0.70 -14.45
C VAL A 115 2.13 -0.79 -14.23
N ILE A 116 1.09 -1.60 -14.43
CA ILE A 116 1.15 -3.05 -14.23
C ILE A 116 2.14 -3.69 -15.20
N GLU A 117 2.04 -3.41 -16.50
CA GLU A 117 2.90 -3.99 -17.54
C GLU A 117 4.39 -3.63 -17.35
N LYS A 118 4.69 -2.51 -16.70
CA LYS A 118 6.08 -2.07 -16.42
C LYS A 118 6.69 -2.69 -15.17
N ASN A 119 5.88 -3.16 -14.22
CA ASN A 119 6.35 -3.52 -12.88
C ASN A 119 6.16 -5.01 -12.53
N PHE A 120 5.44 -5.80 -13.33
CA PHE A 120 5.10 -7.19 -13.00
C PHE A 120 5.38 -8.14 -14.18
N ASP A 121 6.02 -9.27 -13.90
CA ASP A 121 6.40 -10.27 -14.92
C ASP A 121 5.21 -11.13 -15.39
N HIS A 122 4.25 -11.42 -14.50
CA HIS A 122 3.05 -12.25 -14.76
C HIS A 122 1.77 -11.52 -14.33
N PRO A 123 1.34 -10.46 -15.05
CA PRO A 123 0.27 -9.58 -14.61
C PRO A 123 -1.13 -9.98 -15.07
N GLU A 124 -1.34 -11.18 -15.64
CA GLU A 124 -2.56 -11.48 -16.42
C GLU A 124 -3.85 -11.34 -15.61
N ASN A 125 -3.85 -11.85 -14.38
CA ASN A 125 -5.00 -11.77 -13.47
C ASN A 125 -5.23 -10.33 -12.99
N LEU A 126 -4.16 -9.63 -12.61
CA LEU A 126 -4.24 -8.25 -12.15
C LEU A 126 -4.78 -7.32 -13.25
N LEU A 127 -4.30 -7.48 -14.49
CA LEU A 127 -4.80 -6.75 -15.65
C LEU A 127 -6.29 -7.02 -15.89
N LYS A 128 -6.71 -8.29 -15.79
CA LYS A 128 -8.12 -8.66 -15.92
C LYS A 128 -8.98 -7.94 -14.88
N LEU A 129 -8.61 -8.03 -13.60
CA LEU A 129 -9.38 -7.41 -12.51
C LEU A 129 -9.45 -5.88 -12.68
N VAL A 130 -8.35 -5.22 -13.02
CA VAL A 130 -8.33 -3.76 -13.24
C VAL A 130 -9.21 -3.34 -14.42
N ARG A 131 -9.26 -4.14 -15.50
CA ARG A 131 -10.12 -3.88 -16.66
C ARG A 131 -11.61 -4.10 -16.38
N GLU A 132 -11.95 -4.96 -15.42
CA GLU A 132 -13.33 -5.20 -14.99
C GLU A 132 -13.87 -4.12 -14.04
N THR A 133 -13.00 -3.32 -13.42
CA THR A 133 -13.41 -2.21 -12.55
C THR A 133 -13.81 -0.96 -13.32
N ASN A 134 -14.90 -0.32 -12.88
CA ASN A 134 -15.42 0.90 -13.52
C ASN A 134 -14.85 2.18 -12.90
N PHE A 135 -14.75 2.24 -11.56
CA PHE A 135 -14.36 3.45 -10.83
C PHE A 135 -12.86 3.46 -10.49
N SER A 136 -12.23 4.64 -10.51
CA SER A 136 -10.82 4.82 -10.12
C SER A 136 -10.54 4.30 -8.70
N ALA A 137 -11.39 4.65 -7.74
CA ALA A 137 -11.33 4.15 -6.38
C ALA A 137 -11.31 2.60 -6.30
N ASP A 138 -12.06 1.90 -7.15
CA ASP A 138 -12.06 0.44 -7.19
C ASP A 138 -10.78 -0.12 -7.81
N ARG A 139 -10.20 0.57 -8.82
CA ARG A 139 -8.90 0.21 -9.39
C ARG A 139 -7.80 0.27 -8.33
N PHE A 140 -7.78 1.31 -7.49
CA PHE A 140 -6.85 1.39 -6.36
C PHE A 140 -7.00 0.22 -5.40
N ALA A 141 -8.25 -0.10 -5.02
CA ALA A 141 -8.53 -1.20 -4.10
C ALA A 141 -8.09 -2.56 -4.66
N VAL A 142 -8.44 -2.84 -5.92
CA VAL A 142 -8.08 -4.08 -6.61
C VAL A 142 -6.58 -4.19 -6.81
N PHE A 143 -5.93 -3.14 -7.31
CA PHE A 143 -4.49 -3.13 -7.53
C PHE A 143 -3.75 -3.43 -6.24
N ALA A 144 -4.00 -2.62 -5.19
CA ALA A 144 -3.23 -2.70 -3.96
C ALA A 144 -3.42 -4.01 -3.19
N ASN A 145 -4.56 -4.68 -3.38
CA ASN A 145 -4.89 -5.93 -2.67
C ASN A 145 -4.77 -7.18 -3.54
N SER A 146 -4.25 -7.04 -4.76
CA SER A 146 -3.99 -8.18 -5.62
C SER A 146 -2.86 -9.05 -5.05
N PRO A 147 -2.94 -10.39 -5.18
CA PRO A 147 -1.87 -11.29 -4.77
C PRO A 147 -0.51 -10.93 -5.40
N GLU A 148 -0.52 -10.45 -6.64
CA GLU A 148 0.67 -10.03 -7.40
C GLU A 148 1.37 -8.84 -6.72
N VAL A 149 0.61 -7.89 -6.18
CA VAL A 149 1.15 -6.72 -5.45
C VAL A 149 1.56 -7.08 -4.02
N MET A 150 0.80 -7.97 -3.37
CA MET A 150 1.01 -8.31 -1.95
C MET A 150 2.11 -9.35 -1.71
N ARG A 151 2.42 -10.19 -2.71
CA ARG A 151 3.41 -11.28 -2.62
C ARG A 151 4.44 -11.11 -3.74
N ALA A 152 5.57 -10.48 -3.41
CA ALA A 152 6.71 -10.29 -4.30
C ALA A 152 7.87 -11.25 -3.98
#